data_AF-A0A3S4P3S2-F1
#
_entry.id   AF-A0A3S4P3S2-F1
#
_cell.length_a   1.000
_cell.length_b   1.000
_cell.length_c   1.000
_cell.angle_alpha   90.00
_cell.angle_beta   90.00
_cell.angle_gamma   90.00
#
_symmetry.space_group_name_H-M   'P 1'
#
loop_
_entity.id
_entity.type
_entity.pdbx_description
1 polymer ?
#
loop_
_entity_poly.entity_id
_entity_poly.type
_entity_poly.pdbx_seq_one_letter_code
_entity_poly.pdbx_strand_id
1 'polypeptide(L)'
;MLFLTQTQSIHYHYDFNGNRTTTVLPDGRQINYLYYGSGHLHQINLDGEVVSDIERDKLHREIQRTQGALTSRYELDPLGRLKKQIAALNSLSESGNGKNKVAAGYSQTAVKRSYGYDKTGNLLHSSDQRTGTTHFEYDKLGQPLKVQNQTFAFDPAYNLINEYGQQVKDNRIAAYNGIKFFYDDFGNTIHKEHSDGSTQNLHYDLFDRLVKMETFKKNAKTGEWDKEVWAFEYDALDRRVSKDRLKAENGKDIIDSEITFLWDGSHLLQETHSDGLYTYIYTDQDSYEPLAQIHNYTNTESESKQEINYFHCDQIGIPREMTDKNGKLLWLGEYDAWGKLTKETNVTGRAHQPFRLQNQYCDSEIRLHYNFFRYYDPDVGRFINQDPIGLLGGNNLYHFAPNRQVWIDPLGLNPLVGLNLSSMNRQQIADVLSKSENISWRGGSPDGRFMQWNYTDTGKCAVRLDPPDDKTPNDHAHLYDRQGNSLDIKGNIVDRTSPDAHIPILPN
;
A
#
# COMPACT_ATOMS: atom_id res chain seq x y z
N MET A 1 23.56 7.86 32.84
CA MET A 1 23.69 7.67 31.39
C MET A 1 23.28 8.97 30.73
N LEU A 2 24.20 9.63 30.03
CA LEU A 2 23.84 10.71 29.11
C LEU A 2 23.19 10.02 27.91
N PHE A 3 21.88 10.16 27.76
CA PHE A 3 21.21 9.80 26.51
C PHE A 3 21.71 10.78 25.45
N LEU A 4 22.69 10.35 24.65
CA LEU A 4 23.01 11.04 23.41
C LEU A 4 21.79 10.88 22.52
N THR A 5 21.05 11.97 22.33
CA THR A 5 19.95 12.02 21.36
C THR A 5 20.52 11.74 19.98
N GLN A 6 20.29 10.54 19.46
CA GLN A 6 20.59 10.24 18.07
C GLN A 6 19.55 10.97 17.22
N THR A 7 19.99 12.00 16.50
CA THR A 7 19.14 12.73 15.57
C THR A 7 19.39 12.19 14.18
N GLN A 8 18.34 11.75 13.50
CA GLN A 8 18.37 11.44 12.07
C GLN A 8 17.72 12.61 11.32
N SER A 9 18.25 12.96 10.15
CA SER A 9 17.74 14.04 9.34
C SER A 9 17.73 13.62 7.88
N ILE A 10 16.64 13.94 7.20
CA ILE A 10 16.49 13.77 5.76
C ILE A 10 16.43 15.17 5.16
N HIS A 11 17.20 15.42 4.11
CA HIS A 11 17.15 16.69 3.39
C HIS A 11 16.65 16.50 1.97
N TYR A 12 15.91 17.48 1.48
CA TYR A 12 15.31 17.44 0.15
C TYR A 12 15.78 18.63 -0.67
N HIS A 13 16.03 18.39 -1.95
CA HIS A 13 16.24 19.43 -2.95
C HIS A 13 15.15 19.34 -4.01
N TYR A 14 14.73 20.50 -4.52
CA TYR A 14 13.65 20.62 -5.49
C TYR A 14 14.08 21.49 -6.67
N ASP A 15 13.54 21.21 -7.85
CA ASP A 15 13.64 22.10 -9.00
C ASP A 15 12.62 23.26 -8.92
N PHE A 16 12.63 24.15 -9.93
CA PHE A 16 11.71 25.28 -10.00
C PHE A 16 10.24 24.89 -10.21
N ASN A 17 9.98 23.65 -10.65
CA ASN A 17 8.64 23.11 -10.86
C ASN A 17 8.10 22.39 -9.60
N GLY A 18 8.90 22.30 -8.53
CA GLY A 18 8.53 21.61 -7.31
C GLY A 18 8.78 20.09 -7.35
N ASN A 19 9.43 19.56 -8.39
CA ASN A 19 9.83 18.16 -8.40
C ASN A 19 11.03 17.98 -7.47
N ARG A 20 10.98 16.99 -6.57
CA ARG A 20 12.12 16.70 -5.70
C ARG A 20 13.24 16.05 -6.51
N THR A 21 14.36 16.73 -6.65
CA THR A 21 15.52 16.27 -7.43
C THR A 21 16.49 15.43 -6.60
N THR A 22 16.51 15.59 -5.28
CA THR A 22 17.43 14.83 -4.41
C THR A 22 16.82 14.57 -3.05
N THR A 23 17.13 13.40 -2.48
CA THR A 23 16.94 13.04 -1.07
C THR A 23 18.27 12.67 -0.47
N VAL A 24 18.70 13.45 0.51
CA VAL A 24 19.90 13.19 1.29
C VAL A 24 19.50 12.35 2.50
N LEU A 25 19.99 11.12 2.54
CA LEU A 25 19.79 10.17 3.63
C LEU A 25 20.55 10.61 4.89
N PRO A 26 20.21 10.09 6.09
CA PRO A 26 20.91 10.46 7.33
C PRO A 26 22.41 10.18 7.33
N ASP A 27 22.87 9.25 6.50
CA ASP A 27 24.29 8.92 6.32
C ASP A 27 24.99 9.79 5.26
N GLY A 28 24.28 10.76 4.66
CA GLY A 28 24.80 11.70 3.68
C GLY A 28 24.72 11.23 2.23
N ARG A 29 24.38 9.97 1.97
CA ARG A 29 24.17 9.47 0.59
C ARG A 29 22.96 10.13 -0.04
N GLN A 30 22.96 10.21 -1.36
CA GLN A 30 21.98 10.95 -2.13
C GLN A 30 21.24 10.04 -3.11
N ILE A 31 19.93 9.95 -2.94
CA ILE A 31 19.03 9.43 -3.97
C ILE A 31 18.64 10.60 -4.86
N ASN A 32 19.08 10.58 -6.11
CA ASN A 32 18.79 11.63 -7.08
C ASN A 32 17.72 11.19 -8.07
N TYR A 33 16.90 12.14 -8.47
CA TYR A 33 15.80 12.00 -9.41
C TYR A 33 16.02 12.97 -10.56
N LEU A 34 16.14 12.44 -11.77
CA LEU A 34 16.24 13.24 -12.99
C LEU A 34 14.90 13.25 -13.70
N TYR A 35 14.47 14.44 -14.11
CA TYR A 35 13.20 14.67 -14.78
C TYR A 35 13.42 15.25 -16.18
N TYR A 36 12.49 14.99 -17.08
CA TYR A 36 12.37 15.74 -18.33
C TYR A 36 11.01 16.45 -18.42
N GLY A 37 10.97 17.52 -19.22
CA GLY A 37 9.75 18.27 -19.51
C GLY A 37 9.11 18.85 -18.23
N SER A 38 7.81 18.61 -18.07
CA SER A 38 6.99 19.13 -16.97
C SER A 38 7.00 18.28 -15.70
N GLY A 39 8.00 17.42 -15.48
CA GLY A 39 8.11 16.61 -14.26
C GLY A 39 8.01 15.09 -14.48
N HIS A 40 8.31 14.59 -15.67
CA HIS A 40 8.32 13.14 -15.90
C HIS A 40 9.63 12.53 -15.45
N LEU A 41 9.57 11.66 -14.44
CA LEU A 41 10.75 10.95 -13.93
C LEU A 41 11.39 10.11 -15.02
N HIS A 42 12.70 10.33 -15.20
CA HIS A 42 13.54 9.73 -16.23
C HIS A 42 14.58 8.78 -15.66
N GLN A 43 15.17 9.11 -14.52
CA GLN A 43 16.20 8.30 -13.90
C GLN A 43 16.18 8.45 -12.38
N ILE A 44 16.49 7.35 -11.69
CA ILE A 44 16.85 7.34 -10.28
C ILE A 44 18.30 6.84 -10.16
N ASN A 45 19.13 7.53 -9.39
CA ASN A 45 20.50 7.09 -9.08
C ASN A 45 20.82 7.27 -7.58
N LEU A 46 21.75 6.46 -7.07
CA LEU A 46 22.29 6.56 -5.71
C LEU A 46 23.75 6.99 -5.82
N ASP A 47 24.07 8.19 -5.32
CA ASP A 47 25.42 8.78 -5.40
C ASP A 47 26.01 8.79 -6.83
N GLY A 48 25.15 8.92 -7.84
CA GLY A 48 25.51 8.88 -9.25
C GLY A 48 25.57 7.48 -9.87
N GLU A 49 25.47 6.39 -9.09
CA GLU A 49 25.27 5.04 -9.62
C GLU A 49 23.80 4.86 -10.04
N VAL A 50 23.56 4.63 -11.33
CA VAL A 50 22.22 4.46 -11.87
C VAL A 50 21.54 3.25 -11.23
N VAL A 51 20.39 3.51 -10.58
CA VAL A 51 19.50 2.47 -10.06
C VAL A 51 18.50 2.07 -11.14
N SER A 52 17.90 3.05 -11.83
CA SER A 52 16.94 2.79 -12.90
C SER A 52 16.84 3.97 -13.87
N ASP A 53 16.91 3.67 -15.16
CA ASP A 53 16.49 4.55 -16.26
C ASP A 53 15.07 4.16 -16.68
N ILE A 54 14.25 5.15 -17.00
CA ILE A 54 12.83 5.00 -17.29
C ILE A 54 12.53 5.58 -18.68
N GLU A 55 11.92 4.74 -19.51
CA GLU A 55 11.46 5.07 -20.85
C GLU A 55 9.94 5.10 -20.90
N ARG A 56 9.40 6.12 -21.56
CA ARG A 56 7.96 6.43 -21.57
C ARG A 56 7.43 6.56 -23.00
N ASP A 57 6.15 6.26 -23.17
CA ASP A 57 5.46 6.47 -24.44
C ASP A 57 5.05 7.94 -24.65
N LYS A 58 4.36 8.22 -25.76
CA LYS A 58 3.89 9.58 -26.10
C LYS A 58 2.82 10.14 -25.15
N LEU A 59 2.25 9.31 -24.28
CA LEU A 59 1.33 9.71 -23.21
C LEU A 59 2.05 9.78 -21.86
N HIS A 60 3.39 9.76 -21.87
CA HIS A 60 4.25 9.77 -20.68
C HIS A 60 4.04 8.58 -19.74
N ARG A 61 3.44 7.50 -20.24
CA ARG A 61 3.29 6.26 -19.47
C ARG A 61 4.56 5.45 -19.59
N GLU A 62 4.98 4.85 -18.49
CA GLU A 62 6.16 4.01 -18.50
C GLU A 62 5.95 2.75 -19.35
N ILE A 63 6.91 2.49 -20.23
CA ILE A 63 6.92 1.30 -21.10
C ILE A 63 8.20 0.47 -20.95
N GLN A 64 9.21 1.02 -20.28
CA GLN A 64 10.44 0.29 -19.98
C GLN A 64 11.18 0.91 -18.79
N ARG A 65 11.87 0.07 -18.02
CA ARG A 65 12.89 0.50 -17.04
C ARG A 65 14.11 -0.42 -16.99
N THR A 66 15.24 0.10 -16.54
CA THR A 66 16.43 -0.71 -16.20
C THR A 66 16.42 -1.11 -14.72
N GLN A 67 16.88 -2.31 -14.42
CA GLN A 67 16.94 -2.87 -13.07
C GLN A 67 18.20 -3.76 -12.97
N GLY A 68 19.35 -3.12 -12.72
CA GLY A 68 20.66 -3.76 -12.86
C GLY A 68 20.91 -4.24 -14.29
N ALA A 69 21.32 -5.50 -14.45
CA ALA A 69 21.55 -6.12 -15.76
C ALA A 69 20.27 -6.47 -16.53
N LEU A 70 19.09 -6.27 -15.94
CA LEU A 70 17.79 -6.52 -16.56
C LEU A 70 17.18 -5.24 -17.12
N THR A 71 16.44 -5.39 -18.23
CA THR A 71 15.50 -4.39 -18.72
C THR A 71 14.09 -4.97 -18.63
N SER A 72 13.22 -4.27 -17.91
CA SER A 72 11.79 -4.53 -17.83
C SER A 72 11.06 -3.76 -18.91
N ARG A 73 10.14 -4.42 -19.62
CA ARG A 73 9.33 -3.85 -20.71
C ARG A 73 7.85 -4.13 -20.42
N TYR A 74 7.03 -3.10 -20.59
CA TYR A 74 5.61 -3.10 -20.28
C TYR A 74 4.78 -2.87 -21.54
N GLU A 75 3.78 -3.71 -21.77
CA GLU A 75 2.73 -3.45 -22.76
C GLU A 75 1.46 -3.08 -22.00
N LEU A 76 0.96 -1.86 -22.22
CA LEU A 76 -0.26 -1.35 -21.61
C LEU A 76 -1.44 -1.48 -22.59
N ASP A 77 -2.65 -1.63 -22.06
CA ASP A 77 -3.86 -1.47 -22.85
C ASP A 77 -4.20 0.03 -23.07
N PRO A 78 -5.22 0.35 -23.89
CA PRO A 78 -5.63 1.74 -24.10
C PRO A 78 -6.06 2.48 -22.84
N LEU A 79 -6.48 1.77 -21.78
CA LEU A 79 -6.85 2.35 -20.47
C LEU A 79 -5.64 2.49 -19.54
N GLY A 80 -4.43 2.16 -19.99
CA GLY A 80 -3.21 2.25 -19.19
C GLY A 80 -2.96 1.05 -18.27
N ARG A 81 -3.77 -0.01 -18.34
CA ARG A 81 -3.60 -1.20 -17.51
C ARG A 81 -2.52 -2.11 -18.09
N LEU A 82 -1.73 -2.74 -17.23
CA LEU A 82 -0.66 -3.64 -17.63
C LEU A 82 -1.23 -4.90 -18.31
N LYS A 83 -0.93 -5.12 -19.59
CA LYS A 83 -1.27 -6.37 -20.31
C LYS A 83 -0.15 -7.39 -20.26
N LYS A 84 1.09 -6.92 -20.21
CA LYS A 84 2.26 -7.78 -20.29
C LYS A 84 3.49 -7.12 -19.71
N GLN A 85 4.31 -7.92 -19.07
CA GLN A 85 5.58 -7.52 -18.48
C GLN A 85 6.64 -8.57 -18.80
N ILE A 86 7.78 -8.13 -19.31
CA ILE A 86 8.95 -8.98 -19.53
C ILE A 86 10.18 -8.30 -18.94
N ALA A 87 10.91 -9.00 -18.08
CA ALA A 87 12.24 -8.59 -17.61
C ALA A 87 13.29 -9.59 -18.11
N ALA A 88 14.26 -9.13 -18.89
CA ALA A 88 15.29 -9.96 -19.50
C ALA A 88 16.65 -9.25 -19.51
N LEU A 89 17.74 -10.02 -19.64
CA LEU A 89 19.10 -9.47 -19.65
C LEU A 89 19.34 -8.50 -20.82
N ASN A 90 20.02 -7.39 -20.54
CA ASN A 90 20.26 -6.30 -21.51
C ASN A 90 20.96 -6.78 -22.79
N SER A 91 21.92 -7.70 -22.66
CA SER A 91 22.68 -8.30 -23.79
C SER A 91 21.81 -9.04 -24.81
N LEU A 92 20.57 -9.38 -24.44
CA LEU A 92 19.59 -10.03 -25.31
C LEU A 92 18.54 -9.06 -25.88
N SER A 93 18.50 -7.83 -25.35
CA SER A 93 17.52 -6.80 -25.75
C SER A 93 17.98 -5.95 -26.94
N GLU A 94 19.27 -5.94 -27.27
CA GLU A 94 19.84 -5.20 -28.42
C GLU A 94 19.90 -6.02 -29.73
N SER A 95 19.45 -7.27 -29.76
CA SER A 95 19.48 -8.09 -30.98
C SER A 95 18.13 -8.15 -31.71
N GLY A 96 17.90 -7.20 -32.63
CA GLY A 96 17.38 -7.52 -33.96
C GLY A 96 16.01 -6.95 -34.38
N ASN A 97 16.04 -5.98 -35.31
CA ASN A 97 14.99 -5.73 -36.30
C ASN A 97 14.89 -6.87 -37.33
N GLY A 98 14.80 -8.12 -36.88
CA GLY A 98 14.83 -9.31 -37.73
C GLY A 98 14.03 -10.45 -37.13
N LYS A 99 13.37 -11.22 -38.00
CA LYS A 99 12.44 -12.33 -37.72
C LYS A 99 13.03 -13.54 -36.96
N ASN A 100 14.06 -13.37 -36.13
CA ASN A 100 14.62 -14.41 -35.26
C ASN A 100 14.64 -13.90 -33.81
N LYS A 101 13.48 -13.88 -33.16
CA LYS A 101 13.42 -13.83 -31.69
C LYS A 101 14.00 -15.14 -31.17
N VAL A 102 15.24 -15.13 -30.71
CA VAL A 102 15.74 -16.22 -29.88
C VAL A 102 14.81 -16.27 -28.67
N ALA A 103 14.04 -17.35 -28.55
CA ALA A 103 13.21 -17.59 -27.39
C ALA A 103 14.17 -17.76 -26.20
N ALA A 104 14.38 -16.69 -25.45
CA ALA A 104 15.16 -16.71 -24.22
C ALA A 104 14.57 -17.81 -23.33
N GLY A 105 15.38 -18.84 -23.03
CA GLY A 105 14.95 -19.95 -22.19
C GLY A 105 14.67 -19.49 -20.75
N TYR A 106 14.11 -20.39 -19.94
CA TYR A 106 13.75 -20.15 -18.53
C TYR A 106 14.89 -19.56 -17.66
N SER A 107 16.15 -19.75 -18.04
CA SER A 107 17.32 -19.21 -17.32
C SER A 107 17.69 -17.77 -17.67
N GLN A 108 17.05 -17.14 -18.65
CA GLN A 108 17.48 -15.86 -19.24
C GLN A 108 16.41 -14.75 -19.15
N THR A 109 15.20 -15.09 -18.72
CA THR A 109 14.08 -14.16 -18.53
C THR A 109 13.69 -14.15 -17.05
N ALA A 110 13.96 -13.05 -16.36
CA ALA A 110 13.64 -12.89 -14.95
C ALA A 110 12.13 -12.77 -14.72
N VAL A 111 11.36 -12.18 -15.63
CA VAL A 111 9.90 -12.05 -15.54
C VAL A 111 9.28 -12.24 -16.90
N LYS A 112 8.19 -13.01 -17.00
CA LYS A 112 7.35 -13.08 -18.19
C LYS A 112 5.92 -13.32 -17.76
N ARG A 113 5.14 -12.25 -17.76
CA ARG A 113 3.78 -12.22 -17.23
C ARG A 113 2.84 -11.53 -18.20
N SER A 114 1.59 -12.00 -18.24
CA SER A 114 0.53 -11.36 -19.02
C SER A 114 -0.81 -11.40 -18.30
N TYR A 115 -1.63 -10.40 -18.57
CA TYR A 115 -2.90 -10.17 -17.89
C TYR A 115 -4.03 -10.00 -18.89
N GLY A 116 -5.18 -10.58 -18.56
CA GLY A 116 -6.42 -10.38 -19.28
C GLY A 116 -7.46 -9.73 -18.37
N TYR A 117 -8.17 -8.73 -18.88
CA TYR A 117 -9.20 -8.03 -18.14
C TYR A 117 -10.56 -8.17 -18.85
N ASP A 118 -11.63 -8.11 -18.07
CA ASP A 118 -12.98 -7.97 -18.61
C ASP A 118 -13.27 -6.52 -19.06
N LYS A 119 -14.49 -6.31 -19.58
CA LYS A 119 -14.94 -5.00 -20.06
C LYS A 119 -15.16 -3.98 -18.94
N THR A 120 -15.31 -4.44 -17.69
CA THR A 120 -15.60 -3.59 -16.53
C THR A 120 -14.36 -3.20 -15.74
N GLY A 121 -13.22 -3.86 -15.98
CA GLY A 121 -11.99 -3.56 -15.24
C GLY A 121 -11.33 -4.77 -14.63
N ASN A 122 -12.10 -5.81 -14.29
CA ASN A 122 -11.63 -6.89 -13.42
C ASN A 122 -10.61 -7.78 -14.13
N LEU A 123 -9.61 -8.22 -13.38
CA LEU A 123 -8.57 -9.13 -13.86
C LEU A 123 -9.16 -10.54 -14.03
N LEU A 124 -9.31 -11.03 -15.27
CA LEU A 124 -9.81 -12.38 -15.58
C LEU A 124 -8.75 -13.46 -15.43
N HIS A 125 -7.51 -13.15 -15.80
CA HIS A 125 -6.39 -14.06 -15.62
C HIS A 125 -5.05 -13.33 -15.51
N SER A 126 -4.12 -13.97 -14.81
CA SER A 126 -2.69 -13.63 -14.78
C SER A 126 -1.89 -14.88 -15.14
N SER A 127 -1.16 -14.84 -16.25
CA SER A 127 -0.31 -15.93 -16.71
C SER A 127 1.15 -15.59 -16.42
N ASP A 128 1.81 -16.44 -15.63
CA ASP A 128 3.20 -16.30 -15.24
C ASP A 128 4.01 -17.52 -15.69
N GLN A 129 5.25 -17.30 -16.15
CA GLN A 129 6.11 -18.38 -16.62
C GLN A 129 6.51 -19.40 -15.52
N ARG A 130 6.54 -19.00 -14.24
CA ARG A 130 6.94 -19.85 -13.12
C ARG A 130 5.76 -20.50 -12.43
N THR A 131 4.70 -19.74 -12.19
CA THR A 131 3.56 -20.18 -11.38
C THR A 131 2.35 -20.59 -12.22
N GLY A 132 2.44 -20.50 -13.55
CA GLY A 132 1.36 -20.85 -14.46
C GLY A 132 0.27 -19.76 -14.52
N THR A 133 -0.94 -20.15 -14.93
CA THR A 133 -2.06 -19.20 -15.09
C THR A 133 -3.01 -19.25 -13.91
N THR A 134 -3.32 -18.07 -13.38
CA THR A 134 -4.30 -17.80 -12.33
C THR A 134 -5.55 -17.23 -12.94
N HIS A 135 -6.69 -17.91 -12.74
CA HIS A 135 -8.00 -17.47 -13.19
C HIS A 135 -8.82 -16.86 -12.04
N PHE A 136 -9.61 -15.85 -12.38
CA PHE A 136 -10.46 -15.13 -11.46
C PHE A 136 -11.89 -15.09 -11.99
N GLU A 137 -12.85 -15.30 -11.09
CA GLU A 137 -14.28 -15.17 -11.37
C GLU A 137 -14.87 -14.19 -10.36
N TYR A 138 -15.76 -13.31 -10.83
CA TYR A 138 -16.35 -12.23 -10.04
C TYR A 138 -17.87 -12.30 -10.05
N ASP A 139 -18.48 -11.73 -9.02
CA ASP A 139 -19.91 -11.42 -9.04
C ASP A 139 -20.19 -10.14 -9.86
N LYS A 140 -21.47 -9.74 -9.91
CA LYS A 140 -21.90 -8.53 -10.65
C LYS A 140 -21.41 -7.21 -10.02
N LEU A 141 -20.92 -7.24 -8.78
CA LEU A 141 -20.39 -6.09 -8.07
C LEU A 141 -18.86 -6.05 -8.08
N GLY A 142 -18.21 -6.99 -8.80
CA GLY A 142 -16.75 -7.07 -8.92
C GLY A 142 -16.06 -7.75 -7.72
N GLN A 143 -16.81 -8.43 -6.85
CA GLN A 143 -16.23 -9.21 -5.75
C GLN A 143 -15.67 -10.53 -6.28
N PRO A 144 -14.45 -10.94 -5.87
CA PRO A 144 -13.86 -12.20 -6.31
C PRO A 144 -14.65 -13.37 -5.71
N LEU A 145 -15.39 -14.10 -6.53
CA LEU A 145 -16.08 -15.34 -6.14
C LEU A 145 -15.14 -16.54 -6.13
N LYS A 146 -14.17 -16.54 -7.05
CA LYS A 146 -13.21 -17.63 -7.16
C LYS A 146 -11.86 -17.11 -7.66
N VAL A 147 -10.80 -17.55 -7.01
CA VAL A 147 -9.42 -17.33 -7.45
C VAL A 147 -8.72 -18.67 -7.42
N GLN A 148 -8.33 -19.16 -8.60
CA GLN A 148 -7.85 -20.52 -8.78
C GLN A 148 -8.82 -21.57 -8.20
N ASN A 149 -8.37 -22.29 -7.17
CA ASN A 149 -9.13 -23.36 -6.52
C ASN A 149 -9.83 -22.88 -5.23
N GLN A 150 -9.76 -21.59 -4.91
CA GLN A 150 -10.39 -21.01 -3.73
C GLN A 150 -11.69 -20.32 -4.13
N THR A 151 -12.76 -20.59 -3.38
CA THR A 151 -14.08 -19.97 -3.55
C THR A 151 -14.38 -19.11 -2.34
N PHE A 152 -15.00 -17.95 -2.57
CA PHE A 152 -15.35 -17.00 -1.54
C PHE A 152 -16.85 -16.71 -1.56
N ALA A 153 -17.39 -16.44 -0.37
CA ALA A 153 -18.75 -15.96 -0.19
C ALA A 153 -18.72 -14.70 0.67
N PHE A 154 -19.63 -13.78 0.38
CA PHE A 154 -19.75 -12.51 1.06
C PHE A 154 -21.19 -12.27 1.49
N ASP A 155 -21.35 -11.60 2.62
CA ASP A 155 -22.64 -10.99 2.96
C ASP A 155 -22.86 -9.69 2.16
N PRO A 156 -24.07 -9.09 2.19
CA PRO A 156 -24.34 -7.85 1.45
C PRO A 156 -23.45 -6.65 1.85
N ALA A 157 -22.77 -6.71 3.00
CA ALA A 157 -21.87 -5.68 3.49
C ALA A 157 -20.39 -5.99 3.18
N TYR A 158 -20.09 -6.97 2.32
CA TYR A 158 -18.75 -7.37 1.89
C TYR A 158 -17.91 -8.02 3.02
N ASN A 159 -18.55 -8.61 4.03
CA ASN A 159 -17.86 -9.44 5.00
C ASN A 159 -17.68 -10.85 4.44
N LEU A 160 -16.48 -11.42 4.59
CA LEU A 160 -16.24 -12.83 4.26
C LEU A 160 -17.03 -13.75 5.19
N ILE A 161 -17.72 -14.73 4.60
CA ILE A 161 -18.56 -15.70 5.30
C ILE A 161 -18.23 -17.13 4.86
N ASN A 162 -18.43 -18.10 5.76
CA ASN A 162 -18.18 -19.52 5.46
C ASN A 162 -19.37 -20.16 4.73
N GLU A 163 -20.59 -19.69 5.02
CA GLU A 163 -21.82 -20.26 4.47
C GLU A 163 -22.70 -19.16 3.87
N TYR A 164 -23.26 -19.41 2.70
CA TYR A 164 -24.16 -18.48 2.03
C TYR A 164 -25.36 -18.13 2.91
N GLY A 165 -25.67 -16.84 3.01
CA GLY A 165 -26.78 -16.32 3.81
C GLY A 165 -26.41 -15.97 5.25
N GLN A 166 -25.20 -16.27 5.71
CA GLN A 166 -24.66 -15.70 6.96
C GLN A 166 -24.61 -14.18 6.85
N GLN A 167 -24.90 -13.50 7.97
CA GLN A 167 -24.81 -12.06 8.10
C GLN A 167 -23.85 -11.72 9.22
N VAL A 168 -22.93 -10.80 8.96
CA VAL A 168 -21.97 -10.35 9.96
C VAL A 168 -22.48 -9.07 10.58
N LYS A 169 -22.82 -9.15 11.87
CA LYS A 169 -23.29 -8.00 12.63
C LYS A 169 -22.15 -6.99 12.82
N ASP A 170 -22.44 -5.71 12.63
CA ASP A 170 -21.51 -4.59 12.85
C ASP A 170 -20.19 -4.70 12.05
N ASN A 171 -20.19 -5.49 10.97
CA ASN A 171 -19.00 -5.90 10.21
C ASN A 171 -17.90 -6.60 11.03
N ARG A 172 -18.22 -7.11 12.24
CA ARG A 172 -17.29 -7.81 13.14
C ARG A 172 -17.41 -9.32 12.95
N ILE A 173 -16.46 -9.92 12.24
CA ILE A 173 -16.47 -11.36 11.93
C ILE A 173 -16.16 -12.14 13.21
N ALA A 174 -17.10 -12.94 13.72
CA ALA A 174 -16.85 -13.77 14.90
C ALA A 174 -15.99 -15.00 14.57
N ALA A 175 -16.14 -15.57 13.36
CA ALA A 175 -15.33 -16.68 12.90
C ALA A 175 -15.27 -16.77 11.37
N TYR A 176 -14.13 -17.15 10.82
CA TYR A 176 -13.92 -17.41 9.39
C TYR A 176 -12.82 -18.46 9.19
N ASN A 177 -13.05 -19.47 8.34
CA ASN A 177 -12.08 -20.54 8.06
C ASN A 177 -11.42 -21.18 9.32
N GLY A 178 -12.21 -21.37 10.38
CA GLY A 178 -11.73 -21.96 11.64
C GLY A 178 -10.94 -21.02 12.56
N ILE A 179 -10.77 -19.75 12.17
CA ILE A 179 -10.22 -18.69 13.03
C ILE A 179 -11.38 -18.00 13.74
N LYS A 180 -11.27 -17.79 15.04
CA LYS A 180 -12.22 -16.97 15.81
C LYS A 180 -11.61 -15.64 16.17
N PHE A 181 -12.44 -14.59 16.19
CA PHE A 181 -12.02 -13.23 16.49
C PHE A 181 -12.89 -12.66 17.61
N PHE A 182 -12.25 -11.88 18.49
CA PHE A 182 -12.91 -11.21 19.59
C PHE A 182 -12.50 -9.74 19.56
N TYR A 183 -13.48 -8.88 19.83
CA TYR A 183 -13.33 -7.44 19.70
C TYR A 183 -13.57 -6.74 21.03
N ASP A 184 -12.93 -5.59 21.22
CA ASP A 184 -13.34 -4.64 22.26
C ASP A 184 -14.60 -3.86 21.84
N ASP A 185 -15.06 -2.95 22.71
CA ASP A 185 -16.25 -2.14 22.47
C ASP A 185 -16.06 -1.17 21.28
N PHE A 186 -14.83 -0.69 21.05
CA PHE A 186 -14.44 0.19 19.95
C PHE A 186 -14.28 -0.56 18.61
N GLY A 187 -14.26 -1.89 18.66
CA GLY A 187 -14.19 -2.74 17.47
C GLY A 187 -12.76 -3.09 17.05
N ASN A 188 -11.77 -2.96 17.93
CA ASN A 188 -10.43 -3.49 17.70
C ASN A 188 -10.41 -5.00 17.98
N THR A 189 -9.73 -5.78 17.14
CA THR A 189 -9.55 -7.22 17.38
C THR A 189 -8.57 -7.41 18.54
N ILE A 190 -9.04 -7.86 19.71
CA ILE A 190 -8.21 -8.02 20.92
C ILE A 190 -7.73 -9.46 21.15
N HIS A 191 -8.38 -10.45 20.54
CA HIS A 191 -8.00 -11.85 20.65
C HIS A 191 -8.32 -12.62 19.36
N LYS A 192 -7.43 -13.55 18.98
CA LYS A 192 -7.64 -14.50 17.90
C LYS A 192 -7.34 -15.93 18.36
N GLU A 193 -8.19 -16.88 17.97
CA GLU A 193 -7.93 -18.31 18.10
C GLU A 193 -7.78 -18.91 16.70
N HIS A 194 -6.64 -19.54 16.41
CA HIS A 194 -6.37 -20.18 15.12
C HIS A 194 -6.73 -21.67 15.14
N SER A 195 -6.95 -22.23 13.95
CA SER A 195 -7.30 -23.64 13.77
C SER A 195 -6.19 -24.62 14.16
N ASP A 196 -4.94 -24.18 14.20
CA ASP A 196 -3.80 -24.96 14.70
C ASP A 196 -3.67 -24.94 16.24
N GLY A 197 -4.61 -24.28 16.92
CA GLY A 197 -4.64 -24.11 18.38
C GLY A 197 -3.79 -22.96 18.88
N SER A 198 -3.04 -22.25 18.01
CA SER A 198 -2.35 -21.03 18.44
C SER A 198 -3.34 -19.91 18.75
N THR A 199 -3.00 -19.07 19.72
CA THR A 199 -3.81 -17.91 20.08
C THR A 199 -2.97 -16.64 20.08
N GLN A 200 -3.63 -15.52 19.86
CA GLN A 200 -2.98 -14.21 19.82
C GLN A 200 -3.77 -13.21 20.67
N ASN A 201 -3.10 -12.47 21.55
CA ASN A 201 -3.64 -11.33 22.26
C ASN A 201 -3.08 -10.04 21.65
N LEU A 202 -3.94 -9.08 21.38
CA LEU A 202 -3.59 -7.80 20.77
C LEU A 202 -3.92 -6.68 21.75
N HIS A 203 -2.99 -5.74 21.92
CA HIS A 203 -3.10 -4.64 22.87
C HIS A 203 -2.91 -3.31 22.15
N TYR A 204 -3.83 -2.38 22.40
CA TYR A 204 -3.89 -1.09 21.74
C TYR A 204 -3.64 0.05 22.72
N ASP A 205 -3.13 1.17 22.21
CA ASP A 205 -3.11 2.43 22.95
C ASP A 205 -4.44 3.21 22.80
N LEU A 206 -4.50 4.40 23.39
CA LEU A 206 -5.68 5.27 23.35
C LEU A 206 -5.99 5.83 21.95
N PHE A 207 -5.12 5.62 20.97
CA PHE A 207 -5.31 6.02 19.57
C PHE A 207 -5.65 4.81 18.68
N ASP A 208 -6.02 3.66 19.24
CA ASP A 208 -6.30 2.42 18.52
C ASP A 208 -5.11 1.90 17.70
N ARG A 209 -3.87 2.19 18.13
CA ARG A 209 -2.65 1.67 17.51
C ARG A 209 -2.22 0.41 18.24
N LEU A 210 -1.88 -0.65 17.50
CA LEU A 210 -1.42 -1.92 18.06
C LEU A 210 -0.03 -1.72 18.70
N VAL A 211 0.07 -1.70 20.02
CA VAL A 211 1.35 -1.45 20.72
C VAL A 211 2.02 -2.70 21.26
N LYS A 212 1.27 -3.80 21.42
CA LYS A 212 1.82 -5.08 21.86
C LYS A 212 0.98 -6.24 21.33
N MET A 213 1.65 -7.34 20.98
CA MET A 213 1.01 -8.58 20.58
C MET A 213 1.70 -9.78 21.24
N GLU A 214 0.90 -10.69 21.79
CA GLU A 214 1.37 -11.92 22.41
C GLU A 214 0.84 -13.11 21.62
N THR A 215 1.74 -13.96 21.12
CA THR A 215 1.40 -15.19 20.40
C THR A 215 1.71 -16.38 21.29
N PHE A 216 0.72 -17.25 21.49
CA PHE A 216 0.86 -18.52 22.21
C PHE A 216 0.75 -19.65 21.20
N LYS A 217 1.79 -20.47 21.11
CA LYS A 217 1.82 -21.61 20.17
C LYS A 217 2.35 -22.85 20.85
N LYS A 218 1.73 -23.99 20.54
CA LYS A 218 2.21 -25.28 21.05
C LYS A 218 3.47 -25.70 20.29
N ASN A 219 4.54 -25.98 21.03
CA ASN A 219 5.75 -26.54 20.49
C ASN A 219 5.49 -27.98 20.03
N ALA A 220 5.63 -28.26 18.74
CA ALA A 220 5.35 -29.59 18.20
C ALA A 220 6.30 -30.69 18.71
N LYS A 221 7.51 -30.33 19.17
CA LYS A 221 8.52 -31.27 19.65
C LYS A 221 8.39 -31.57 21.14
N THR A 222 8.18 -30.54 21.97
CA THR A 222 8.10 -30.69 23.44
C THR A 222 6.67 -30.84 23.94
N GLY A 223 5.68 -30.37 23.17
CA GLY A 223 4.28 -30.32 23.58
C GLY A 223 3.94 -29.18 24.54
N GLU A 224 4.92 -28.36 24.92
CA GLU A 224 4.75 -27.19 25.79
C GLU A 224 4.21 -25.98 25.03
N TRP A 225 3.74 -24.97 25.74
CA TRP A 225 3.29 -23.71 25.16
C TRP A 225 4.42 -22.70 25.15
N ASP A 226 4.79 -22.25 23.95
CA ASP A 226 5.72 -21.15 23.75
C ASP A 226 4.94 -19.83 23.68
N LYS A 227 5.43 -18.80 24.37
CA LYS A 227 4.92 -17.42 24.31
C LYS A 227 5.95 -16.55 23.60
N GLU A 228 5.52 -15.86 22.56
CA GLU A 228 6.30 -14.83 21.87
C GLU A 228 5.61 -13.48 22.01
N VAL A 229 6.38 -12.43 22.26
CA VAL A 229 5.86 -11.09 22.53
C VAL A 229 6.56 -10.08 21.65
N TRP A 230 5.77 -9.26 20.96
CA TRP A 230 6.26 -8.14 20.17
C TRP A 230 5.62 -6.84 20.63
N ALA A 231 6.41 -5.77 20.71
CA ALA A 231 5.97 -4.41 21.00
C ALA A 231 6.27 -3.48 19.82
N PHE A 232 5.48 -2.41 19.70
CA PHE A 232 5.57 -1.47 18.59
C PHE A 232 5.49 -0.03 19.11
N GLU A 233 6.34 0.84 18.58
CA GLU A 233 6.31 2.27 18.89
C GLU A 233 5.98 3.10 17.65
N TYR A 234 5.34 4.25 17.86
CA TYR A 234 4.83 5.12 16.81
C TYR A 234 5.23 6.56 17.06
N ASP A 235 5.48 7.31 15.99
CA ASP A 235 5.62 8.76 16.08
C ASP A 235 4.27 9.48 16.14
N ALA A 236 4.30 10.81 16.20
CA ALA A 236 3.10 11.65 16.26
C ALA A 236 2.30 11.69 14.95
N LEU A 237 2.81 11.11 13.86
CA LEU A 237 2.13 10.97 12.57
C LEU A 237 1.55 9.56 12.38
N ASP A 238 1.53 8.73 13.45
CA ASP A 238 1.12 7.33 13.47
C ASP A 238 1.99 6.39 12.63
N ARG A 239 3.23 6.78 12.35
CA ARG A 239 4.19 5.93 11.64
C ARG A 239 4.92 5.06 12.65
N ARG A 240 4.94 3.75 12.42
CA ARG A 240 5.68 2.81 13.29
C ARG A 240 7.18 3.09 13.19
N VAL A 241 7.81 3.51 14.28
CA VAL A 241 9.24 3.84 14.36
C VAL A 241 10.11 2.72 14.89
N SER A 242 9.53 1.75 15.62
CA SER A 242 10.24 0.54 16.03
C SER A 242 9.31 -0.67 16.14
N LYS A 243 9.91 -1.86 16.08
CA LYS A 243 9.31 -3.09 16.57
C LYS A 243 10.34 -3.91 17.35
N ASP A 244 9.90 -4.40 18.51
CA ASP A 244 10.75 -5.04 19.50
C ASP A 244 10.25 -6.42 19.84
N ARG A 245 11.12 -7.42 19.76
CA ARG A 245 10.87 -8.72 20.33
C ARG A 245 11.21 -8.68 21.81
N LEU A 246 10.26 -9.07 22.66
CA LEU A 246 10.44 -9.07 24.11
C LEU A 246 10.67 -10.49 24.64
N LYS A 247 11.61 -10.62 25.57
CA LYS A 247 11.80 -11.84 26.39
C LYS A 247 11.57 -11.53 27.85
N ALA A 248 11.01 -12.50 28.57
CA ALA A 248 10.83 -12.39 30.02
C ALA A 248 12.13 -12.83 30.73
N GLU A 249 12.79 -11.91 31.43
CA GLU A 249 13.94 -12.20 32.27
C GLU A 249 13.69 -11.69 33.70
N ASN A 250 13.80 -12.56 34.70
CA ASN A 250 13.55 -12.24 36.11
C ASN A 250 12.19 -11.55 36.36
N GLY A 251 11.16 -11.94 35.60
CA GLY A 251 9.81 -11.38 35.71
C GLY A 251 9.62 -10.00 35.06
N LYS A 252 10.57 -9.53 34.25
CA LYS A 252 10.47 -8.29 33.48
C LYS A 252 10.62 -8.56 31.99
N ASP A 253 9.86 -7.84 31.18
CA ASP A 253 10.04 -7.82 29.72
C ASP A 253 11.30 -7.00 29.41
N ILE A 254 12.22 -7.59 28.65
CA ILE A 254 13.41 -6.92 28.11
C ILE A 254 13.48 -7.13 26.60
N ILE A 255 14.10 -6.18 25.89
CA ILE A 255 14.27 -6.24 24.43
C ILE A 255 15.31 -7.33 24.11
N ASP A 256 14.89 -8.31 23.31
CA ASP A 256 15.73 -9.38 22.76
C ASP A 256 16.32 -8.99 21.40
N SER A 257 15.50 -8.35 20.56
CA SER A 257 15.89 -7.79 19.26
C SER A 257 15.00 -6.60 18.91
N GLU A 258 15.58 -5.62 18.25
CA GLU A 258 14.91 -4.37 17.82
C GLU A 258 15.11 -4.17 16.32
N ILE A 259 14.08 -3.66 15.66
CA ILE A 259 14.14 -3.11 14.31
C ILE A 259 13.56 -1.70 14.36
N THR A 260 14.34 -0.71 13.91
CA THR A 260 13.89 0.69 13.83
C THR A 260 13.57 1.08 12.39
N PHE A 261 12.60 1.96 12.19
CA PHE A 261 12.12 2.40 10.88
C PHE A 261 12.28 3.92 10.71
N LEU A 262 12.77 4.32 9.54
CA LEU A 262 12.81 5.71 9.10
C LEU A 262 11.84 5.91 7.94
N TRP A 263 11.08 7.00 8.00
CA TRP A 263 10.00 7.30 7.05
C TRP A 263 10.28 8.58 6.26
N ASP A 264 9.94 8.54 4.97
CA ASP A 264 9.91 9.68 4.07
C ASP A 264 8.44 9.98 3.72
N GLY A 265 7.85 10.97 4.40
CA GLY A 265 6.39 11.12 4.42
C GLY A 265 5.73 9.84 4.90
N SER A 266 4.93 9.21 4.02
CA SER A 266 4.24 7.94 4.24
C SER A 266 4.97 6.69 3.71
N HIS A 267 6.12 6.85 3.08
CA HIS A 267 6.91 5.76 2.53
C HIS A 267 7.94 5.28 3.54
N LEU A 268 8.09 3.96 3.64
CA LEU A 268 9.16 3.37 4.45
C LEU A 268 10.49 3.58 3.72
N LEU A 269 11.34 4.48 4.25
CA LEU A 269 12.61 4.82 3.62
C LEU A 269 13.72 3.86 4.04
N GLN A 270 13.86 3.61 5.35
CA GLN A 270 14.88 2.71 5.87
C GLN A 270 14.37 1.84 6.99
N GLU A 271 14.98 0.67 7.14
CA GLU A 271 14.89 -0.14 8.34
C GLU A 271 16.31 -0.53 8.79
N THR A 272 16.54 -0.45 10.09
CA THR A 272 17.81 -0.81 10.71
C THR A 272 17.60 -2.06 11.55
N HIS A 273 18.33 -3.12 11.20
CA HIS A 273 18.43 -4.35 11.96
C HIS A 273 19.78 -4.39 12.67
N SER A 274 19.97 -5.35 13.57
CA SER A 274 21.26 -5.56 14.25
C SER A 274 22.40 -5.90 13.29
N ASP A 275 22.09 -6.44 12.11
CA ASP A 275 23.04 -6.96 11.12
C ASP A 275 23.16 -6.10 9.86
N GLY A 276 22.30 -5.09 9.67
CA GLY A 276 22.35 -4.25 8.49
C GLY A 276 21.28 -3.16 8.42
N LEU A 277 21.44 -2.28 7.43
CA LEU A 277 20.54 -1.20 7.08
C LEU A 277 19.98 -1.46 5.68
N TYR A 278 18.65 -1.53 5.57
CA TYR A 278 17.97 -1.58 4.28
C TYR A 278 17.40 -0.21 3.96
N THR A 279 17.65 0.29 2.75
CA THR A 279 17.04 1.51 2.21
C THR A 279 16.19 1.14 1.00
N TYR A 280 14.96 1.65 0.93
CA TYR A 280 14.03 1.34 -0.14
C TYR A 280 13.87 2.52 -1.11
N ILE A 281 13.80 2.18 -2.40
CA ILE A 281 13.51 3.10 -3.49
C ILE A 281 12.22 2.62 -4.16
N TYR A 282 11.32 3.55 -4.46
CA TYR A 282 10.04 3.32 -5.11
C TYR A 282 10.08 3.72 -6.60
N THR A 283 9.10 3.27 -7.38
CA THR A 283 9.09 3.48 -8.84
C THR A 283 8.88 4.93 -9.25
N ASP A 284 8.26 5.72 -8.39
CA ASP A 284 8.06 7.17 -8.49
C ASP A 284 7.90 7.73 -7.06
N GLN A 285 7.91 9.05 -6.88
CA GLN A 285 7.74 9.70 -5.57
C GLN A 285 6.33 9.53 -5.03
N ASP A 286 5.33 9.50 -5.91
CA ASP A 286 3.92 9.30 -5.53
C ASP A 286 3.49 7.82 -5.60
N SER A 287 4.44 6.92 -5.89
CA SER A 287 4.18 5.49 -6.02
C SER A 287 4.57 4.74 -4.74
N TYR A 288 3.78 3.73 -4.37
CA TYR A 288 4.13 2.79 -3.30
C TYR A 288 4.58 1.43 -3.83
N GLU A 289 4.74 1.29 -5.15
CA GLU A 289 5.36 0.12 -5.75
C GLU A 289 6.88 0.18 -5.49
N PRO A 290 7.47 -0.82 -4.80
CA PRO A 290 8.90 -0.83 -4.54
C PRO A 290 9.68 -1.14 -5.82
N LEU A 291 10.81 -0.45 -6.01
CA LEU A 291 11.69 -0.60 -7.17
C LEU A 291 12.99 -1.30 -6.79
N ALA A 292 13.68 -0.80 -5.76
CA ALA A 292 14.97 -1.33 -5.33
C ALA A 292 15.14 -1.29 -3.80
N GLN A 293 15.99 -2.18 -3.29
CA GLN A 293 16.46 -2.24 -1.91
C GLN A 293 17.98 -2.16 -1.93
N ILE A 294 18.53 -1.21 -1.17
CA ILE A 294 19.96 -1.10 -0.90
C ILE A 294 20.23 -1.68 0.47
N HIS A 295 20.95 -2.79 0.52
CA HIS A 295 21.33 -3.46 1.77
C HIS A 295 22.78 -3.15 2.10
N ASN A 296 22.98 -2.45 3.22
CA ASN A 296 24.30 -2.11 3.75
C ASN A 296 24.55 -2.94 4.99
N TYR A 297 25.63 -3.71 5.00
CA TYR A 297 25.95 -4.59 6.13
C TYR A 297 27.46 -4.77 6.27
N THR A 298 27.88 -5.24 7.44
CA THR A 298 29.28 -5.62 7.71
C THR A 298 29.38 -7.14 7.64
N ASN A 299 30.25 -7.66 6.78
CA ASN A 299 30.44 -9.10 6.65
C ASN A 299 31.27 -9.68 7.82
N THR A 300 31.46 -11.01 7.83
CA THR A 300 32.25 -11.70 8.85
C THR A 300 33.73 -11.30 8.88
N GLU A 301 34.22 -10.67 7.83
CA GLU A 301 35.60 -10.16 7.70
C GLU A 301 35.72 -8.69 8.13
N SER A 302 34.66 -8.12 8.72
CA SER A 302 34.58 -6.71 9.13
C SER A 302 34.65 -5.70 7.98
N GLU A 303 34.28 -6.12 6.76
CA GLU A 303 34.20 -5.25 5.60
C GLU A 303 32.76 -4.75 5.41
N SER A 304 32.61 -3.44 5.19
CA SER A 304 31.34 -2.85 4.77
C SER A 304 31.01 -3.26 3.33
N LYS A 305 29.81 -3.81 3.14
CA LYS A 305 29.27 -4.22 1.84
C LYS A 305 27.97 -3.47 1.57
N GLN A 306 27.76 -3.17 0.28
CA GLN A 306 26.52 -2.63 -0.25
C GLN A 306 26.03 -3.54 -1.37
N GLU A 307 24.78 -3.98 -1.29
CA GLU A 307 24.08 -4.74 -2.33
C GLU A 307 22.85 -3.97 -2.79
N ILE A 308 22.60 -3.94 -4.10
CA ILE A 308 21.36 -3.41 -4.67
C ILE A 308 20.55 -4.59 -5.22
N ASN A 309 19.35 -4.74 -4.67
CA ASN A 309 18.37 -5.75 -5.06
C ASN A 309 17.17 -5.05 -5.70
N TYR A 310 16.58 -5.66 -6.71
CA TYR A 310 15.49 -5.09 -7.50
C TYR A 310 14.21 -5.90 -7.33
N PHE A 311 13.12 -5.21 -7.02
CA PHE A 311 11.79 -5.82 -6.92
C PHE A 311 11.15 -5.89 -8.30
N HIS A 312 10.46 -6.99 -8.56
CA HIS A 312 9.65 -7.19 -9.76
C HIS A 312 8.21 -7.43 -9.34
N CYS A 313 7.38 -6.42 -9.53
CA CYS A 313 6.01 -6.42 -9.06
C CYS A 313 5.03 -6.89 -10.14
N ASP A 314 3.82 -7.31 -9.72
CA ASP A 314 2.71 -7.58 -10.62
C ASP A 314 1.88 -6.32 -10.93
N GLN A 315 0.71 -6.49 -11.56
CA GLN A 315 -0.15 -5.39 -12.03
C GLN A 315 -0.69 -4.49 -10.93
N ILE A 316 -0.69 -4.93 -9.66
CA ILE A 316 -1.12 -4.12 -8.51
C ILE A 316 0.06 -3.69 -7.64
N GLY A 317 1.29 -3.98 -8.05
CA GLY A 317 2.49 -3.57 -7.33
C GLY A 317 2.93 -4.52 -6.22
N ILE A 318 2.39 -5.75 -6.14
CA ILE A 318 2.89 -6.74 -5.16
C ILE A 318 4.21 -7.36 -5.67
N PRO A 319 5.29 -7.42 -4.87
CA PRO A 319 6.53 -8.04 -5.30
C PRO A 319 6.37 -9.54 -5.52
N ARG A 320 6.66 -10.02 -6.73
CA ARG A 320 6.63 -11.44 -7.10
C ARG A 320 8.04 -12.02 -7.15
N GLU A 321 9.01 -11.25 -7.63
CA GLU A 321 10.42 -11.65 -7.66
C GLU A 321 11.32 -10.56 -7.09
N MET A 322 12.49 -10.95 -6.59
CA MET A 322 13.59 -10.04 -6.28
C MET A 322 14.88 -10.56 -6.92
N THR A 323 15.65 -9.70 -7.57
CA THR A 323 16.91 -10.04 -8.23
C THR A 323 18.07 -9.19 -7.74
N ASP A 324 19.30 -9.70 -7.83
CA ASP A 324 20.50 -8.88 -7.63
C ASP A 324 20.78 -7.98 -8.85
N LYS A 325 21.83 -7.15 -8.75
CA LYS A 325 22.29 -6.28 -9.84
C LYS A 325 22.70 -7.00 -11.13
N ASN A 326 22.99 -8.29 -11.08
CA ASN A 326 23.34 -9.09 -12.26
C ASN A 326 22.12 -9.80 -12.85
N GLY A 327 20.92 -9.56 -12.32
CA GLY A 327 19.68 -10.20 -12.74
C GLY A 327 19.48 -11.61 -12.20
N LYS A 328 20.27 -12.04 -11.21
CA LYS A 328 20.11 -13.35 -10.57
C LYS A 328 18.96 -13.31 -9.58
N LEU A 329 18.08 -14.31 -9.63
CA LEU A 329 16.97 -14.46 -8.69
C LEU A 329 17.47 -14.67 -7.25
N LEU A 330 16.98 -13.84 -6.34
CA LEU A 330 17.23 -13.91 -4.89
C LEU A 330 16.03 -14.46 -4.13
N TRP A 331 14.83 -14.07 -4.55
CA TRP A 331 13.58 -14.37 -3.86
C TRP A 331 12.40 -14.48 -4.85
N LEU A 332 11.45 -15.35 -4.55
CA LEU A 332 10.20 -15.54 -5.28
C LEU A 332 9.05 -15.78 -4.30
N GLY A 333 7.91 -15.12 -4.53
CA GLY A 333 6.71 -15.23 -3.71
C GLY A 333 5.46 -15.59 -4.50
N GLU A 334 4.67 -16.49 -3.95
CA GLU A 334 3.34 -16.84 -4.42
C GLU A 334 2.30 -16.40 -3.38
N TYR A 335 1.18 -15.85 -3.84
CA TYR A 335 0.20 -15.20 -2.99
C TYR A 335 -1.21 -15.73 -3.24
N ASP A 336 -2.04 -15.70 -2.22
CA ASP A 336 -3.48 -15.92 -2.37
C ASP A 336 -4.23 -14.66 -2.85
N ALA A 337 -5.56 -14.76 -2.93
CA ALA A 337 -6.43 -13.68 -3.37
C ALA A 337 -6.39 -12.43 -2.46
N TRP A 338 -5.95 -12.59 -1.21
CA TRP A 338 -5.94 -11.57 -0.18
C TRP A 338 -4.54 -10.96 0.04
N GLY A 339 -3.55 -11.34 -0.77
CA GLY A 339 -2.19 -10.86 -0.65
C GLY A 339 -1.39 -11.57 0.46
N LYS A 340 -1.89 -12.69 0.99
CA LYS A 340 -1.12 -13.54 1.90
C LYS A 340 -0.06 -14.31 1.11
N LEU A 341 1.18 -14.30 1.57
CA LEU A 341 2.23 -15.15 1.01
C LEU A 341 1.91 -16.61 1.36
N THR A 342 1.63 -17.44 0.35
CA THR A 342 1.31 -18.87 0.52
C THR A 342 2.52 -19.76 0.32
N LYS A 343 3.49 -19.31 -0.49
CA LYS A 343 4.74 -19.99 -0.71
C LYS A 343 5.85 -18.98 -0.96
N GLU A 344 6.99 -19.25 -0.34
CA GLU A 344 8.19 -18.45 -0.42
C GLU A 344 9.35 -19.32 -0.95
N THR A 345 10.17 -18.76 -1.81
CA THR A 345 11.46 -19.36 -2.20
C THR A 345 12.56 -18.32 -2.05
N ASN A 346 13.27 -18.39 -0.92
CA ASN A 346 14.46 -17.59 -0.65
C ASN A 346 15.71 -18.33 -1.16
N VAL A 347 16.12 -18.04 -2.39
CA VAL A 347 17.17 -18.78 -3.12
C VAL A 347 18.52 -18.72 -2.40
N THR A 348 18.77 -17.62 -1.70
CA THR A 348 20.06 -17.39 -1.03
C THR A 348 20.00 -17.59 0.48
N GLY A 349 18.82 -17.76 1.06
CA GLY A 349 18.59 -17.82 2.50
C GLY A 349 18.80 -16.48 3.25
N ARG A 350 19.17 -15.42 2.54
CA ARG A 350 19.52 -14.10 3.09
C ARG A 350 18.74 -12.94 2.45
N ALA A 351 17.84 -13.24 1.51
CA ALA A 351 17.02 -12.21 0.89
C ALA A 351 15.97 -11.74 1.90
N HIS A 352 15.89 -10.42 2.12
CA HIS A 352 14.86 -9.81 2.96
C HIS A 352 13.85 -9.05 2.10
N GLN A 353 12.61 -9.52 2.08
CA GLN A 353 11.53 -8.99 1.26
C GLN A 353 10.27 -8.88 2.15
N PRO A 354 10.00 -7.70 2.75
CA PRO A 354 8.87 -7.55 3.66
C PRO A 354 7.58 -7.05 2.99
N PHE A 355 7.65 -6.49 1.78
CA PHE A 355 6.51 -5.82 1.17
C PHE A 355 5.43 -6.78 0.65
N ARG A 356 4.16 -6.37 0.74
CA ARG A 356 2.98 -7.12 0.26
C ARG A 356 2.19 -6.27 -0.73
N LEU A 357 0.89 -6.04 -0.50
CA LEU A 357 0.15 -5.02 -1.25
C LEU A 357 0.84 -3.66 -1.06
N GLN A 358 0.55 -2.68 -1.94
CA GLN A 358 1.25 -1.40 -1.90
C GLN A 358 1.17 -0.73 -0.52
N ASN A 359 2.34 -0.32 -0.02
CA ASN A 359 2.60 0.19 1.32
C ASN A 359 2.34 -0.76 2.50
N GLN A 360 2.24 -2.07 2.26
CA GLN A 360 2.16 -3.07 3.32
C GLN A 360 3.52 -3.63 3.68
N TYR A 361 3.84 -3.65 4.97
CA TYR A 361 4.99 -4.33 5.55
C TYR A 361 4.52 -5.60 6.30
N CYS A 362 5.01 -6.77 5.91
CA CYS A 362 4.65 -8.04 6.55
C CYS A 362 5.45 -8.27 7.83
N ASP A 363 4.74 -8.33 8.95
CA ASP A 363 5.27 -8.82 10.21
C ASP A 363 4.88 -10.29 10.35
N SER A 364 5.74 -11.16 9.82
CA SER A 364 5.49 -12.61 9.76
C SER A 364 5.34 -13.24 11.16
N GLU A 365 6.03 -12.70 12.15
CA GLU A 365 5.97 -13.06 13.56
C GLU A 365 4.58 -12.91 14.18
N ILE A 366 3.78 -11.95 13.68
CA ILE A 366 2.42 -11.69 14.16
C ILE A 366 1.35 -12.01 13.12
N ARG A 367 1.75 -12.42 11.92
CA ARG A 367 0.86 -12.80 10.80
C ARG A 367 -0.03 -11.68 10.30
N LEU A 368 0.38 -10.43 10.52
CA LEU A 368 -0.33 -9.23 10.07
C LEU A 368 0.57 -8.42 9.14
N HIS A 369 -0.06 -7.60 8.31
CA HIS A 369 0.65 -6.64 7.49
C HIS A 369 0.39 -5.24 8.05
N TYR A 370 1.45 -4.56 8.50
CA TYR A 370 1.37 -3.15 8.84
C TYR A 370 1.08 -2.34 7.57
N ASN A 371 0.02 -1.54 7.59
CA ASN A 371 -0.49 -0.75 6.47
C ASN A 371 -0.72 0.69 6.94
N PHE A 372 0.37 1.36 7.28
CA PHE A 372 0.40 2.75 7.75
C PHE A 372 -0.56 3.01 8.94
N PHE A 373 -1.78 3.51 8.73
CA PHE A 373 -2.71 3.80 9.83
C PHE A 373 -3.40 2.57 10.45
N ARG A 374 -3.32 1.39 9.80
CA ARG A 374 -3.98 0.16 10.26
C ARG A 374 -3.12 -1.08 10.05
N TYR A 375 -3.50 -2.19 10.69
CA TYR A 375 -2.97 -3.51 10.39
C TYR A 375 -3.97 -4.31 9.56
N TYR A 376 -3.50 -4.86 8.45
CA TYR A 376 -4.25 -5.74 7.57
C TYR A 376 -4.02 -7.20 7.98
N ASP A 377 -5.12 -7.93 8.16
CA ASP A 377 -5.14 -9.36 8.41
C ASP A 377 -5.35 -10.11 7.09
N PRO A 378 -4.29 -10.73 6.54
CA PRO A 378 -4.38 -11.44 5.27
C PRO A 378 -5.16 -12.77 5.38
N ASP A 379 -5.39 -13.31 6.59
CA ASP A 379 -6.17 -14.55 6.76
C ASP A 379 -7.66 -14.36 6.44
N VAL A 380 -8.15 -13.12 6.57
CA VAL A 380 -9.55 -12.73 6.32
C VAL A 380 -9.64 -11.47 5.44
N GLY A 381 -8.53 -11.11 4.80
CA GLY A 381 -8.42 -10.05 3.82
C GLY A 381 -8.92 -8.68 4.25
N ARG A 382 -8.76 -8.26 5.52
CA ARG A 382 -9.35 -7.00 6.03
C ARG A 382 -8.55 -6.38 7.17
N PHE A 383 -8.87 -5.16 7.57
CA PHE A 383 -8.20 -4.52 8.71
C PHE A 383 -8.68 -5.09 10.06
N ILE A 384 -7.83 -5.03 11.09
CA ILE A 384 -8.12 -5.56 12.43
C ILE A 384 -8.87 -4.58 13.34
N ASN A 385 -8.93 -3.30 12.94
CA ASN A 385 -9.62 -2.21 13.61
C ASN A 385 -10.45 -1.40 12.61
N GLN A 386 -11.39 -0.62 13.13
CA GLN A 386 -12.27 0.23 12.33
C GLN A 386 -11.47 1.34 11.63
N ASP A 387 -12.03 1.83 10.53
CA ASP A 387 -11.47 2.94 9.78
C ASP A 387 -11.38 4.22 10.63
N PRO A 388 -10.17 4.81 10.81
CA PRO A 388 -10.02 6.04 11.57
C PRO A 388 -10.81 7.21 10.98
N ILE A 389 -11.11 7.18 9.67
CA ILE A 389 -11.92 8.19 9.01
C ILE A 389 -13.42 7.84 8.98
N GLY A 390 -13.82 6.77 9.69
CA GLY A 390 -15.19 6.35 9.88
C GLY A 390 -15.89 6.05 8.55
N LEU A 391 -17.13 6.54 8.42
CA LEU A 391 -17.95 6.29 7.23
C LEU A 391 -17.41 6.92 5.95
N LEU A 392 -16.41 7.82 6.03
CA LEU A 392 -15.72 8.32 4.84
C LEU A 392 -14.80 7.27 4.22
N GLY A 393 -14.37 6.26 4.99
CA GLY A 393 -13.71 5.05 4.47
C GLY A 393 -14.69 4.06 3.81
N GLY A 394 -15.99 4.28 4.01
CA GLY A 394 -17.07 3.45 3.49
C GLY A 394 -17.93 2.83 4.59
N ASN A 395 -18.97 2.10 4.17
CA ASN A 395 -19.96 1.52 5.11
C ASN A 395 -19.45 0.26 5.84
N ASN A 396 -18.39 -0.37 5.33
CA ASN A 396 -17.70 -1.48 6.00
C ASN A 396 -16.36 -0.98 6.54
N LEU A 397 -16.33 -0.68 7.84
CA LEU A 397 -15.21 -0.02 8.51
C LEU A 397 -13.92 -0.87 8.58
N TYR A 398 -13.97 -2.15 8.23
CA TYR A 398 -12.79 -3.02 8.21
C TYR A 398 -12.30 -3.30 6.79
N HIS A 399 -13.00 -2.80 5.77
CA HIS A 399 -12.77 -3.16 4.39
C HIS A 399 -11.46 -2.57 3.86
N PHE A 400 -10.66 -3.39 3.19
CA PHE A 400 -9.43 -2.92 2.52
C PHE A 400 -9.75 -2.21 1.19
N ALA A 401 -10.39 -2.93 0.25
CA ALA A 401 -10.78 -2.35 -1.02
C ALA A 401 -11.82 -3.22 -1.75
N PRO A 402 -12.68 -2.63 -2.61
CA PRO A 402 -13.71 -3.35 -3.36
C PRO A 402 -13.20 -4.58 -4.12
N ASN A 403 -12.04 -4.44 -4.78
CA ASN A 403 -11.37 -5.55 -5.45
C ASN A 403 -9.84 -5.37 -5.40
N ARG A 404 -9.18 -6.12 -4.53
CA ARG A 404 -7.72 -6.05 -4.33
C ARG A 404 -6.89 -6.37 -5.58
N GLN A 405 -7.49 -7.03 -6.58
CA GLN A 405 -6.79 -7.38 -7.82
C GLN A 405 -6.64 -6.18 -8.78
N VAL A 406 -7.29 -5.05 -8.47
CA VAL A 406 -7.23 -3.82 -9.26
C VAL A 406 -7.17 -2.52 -8.41
N TRP A 407 -7.43 -2.59 -7.10
CA TRP A 407 -7.40 -1.46 -6.17
C TRP A 407 -6.31 -1.61 -5.11
N ILE A 408 -5.82 -0.48 -4.61
CA ILE A 408 -4.84 -0.37 -3.51
C ILE A 408 -5.37 0.57 -2.41
N ASP A 409 -4.88 0.43 -1.18
CA ASP A 409 -5.11 1.38 -0.08
C ASP A 409 -3.79 1.61 0.68
N PRO A 410 -2.89 2.46 0.15
CA PRO A 410 -1.56 2.66 0.73
C PRO A 410 -1.58 3.22 2.15
N LEU A 411 -2.58 4.04 2.50
CA LEU A 411 -2.66 4.66 3.82
C LEU A 411 -3.43 3.79 4.82
N GLY A 412 -4.24 2.86 4.33
CA GLY A 412 -5.15 2.10 5.17
C GLY A 412 -6.27 2.99 5.69
N LEU A 413 -6.89 3.83 4.85
CA LEU A 413 -8.00 4.72 5.21
C LEU A 413 -9.15 4.69 4.20
N ASN A 414 -8.86 4.66 2.90
CA ASN A 414 -9.85 4.45 1.85
C ASN A 414 -9.14 4.27 0.50
N PRO A 415 -9.50 3.27 -0.31
CA PRO A 415 -8.98 3.11 -1.68
C PRO A 415 -9.37 4.23 -2.68
N LEU A 416 -10.40 5.02 -2.40
CA LEU A 416 -10.92 6.12 -3.25
C LEU A 416 -10.43 7.50 -2.82
N VAL A 417 -9.84 7.64 -1.63
CA VAL A 417 -9.36 8.93 -1.15
C VAL A 417 -7.93 9.14 -1.62
N GLY A 418 -7.79 9.42 -2.91
CA GLY A 418 -6.61 10.04 -3.52
C GLY A 418 -6.48 11.53 -3.17
N LEU A 419 -6.96 11.95 -2.00
CA LEU A 419 -6.58 13.26 -1.46
C LEU A 419 -5.11 13.16 -1.06
N ASN A 420 -4.36 14.25 -1.19
CA ASN A 420 -2.96 14.36 -0.78
C ASN A 420 -2.85 14.31 0.78
N LEU A 421 -3.24 13.18 1.37
CA LEU A 421 -3.22 12.86 2.79
C LEU A 421 -1.86 12.31 3.23
N SER A 422 -0.97 12.00 2.28
CA SER A 422 0.38 11.46 2.51
C SER A 422 1.26 12.39 3.36
N SER A 423 0.88 13.66 3.51
CA SER A 423 1.54 14.67 4.34
C SER A 423 0.75 15.10 5.59
N MET A 424 -0.41 14.48 5.87
CA MET A 424 -1.31 14.86 6.97
C MET A 424 -1.31 13.83 8.10
N ASN A 425 -1.33 14.29 9.34
CA ASN A 425 -1.48 13.43 10.52
C ASN A 425 -2.95 13.12 10.82
N ARG A 426 -3.20 12.12 11.66
CA ARG A 426 -4.55 11.70 12.05
C ARG A 426 -5.40 12.83 12.65
N GLN A 427 -4.81 13.78 13.39
CA GLN A 427 -5.52 14.96 13.92
C GLN A 427 -5.89 15.95 12.80
N GLN A 428 -5.04 16.15 11.80
CA GLN A 428 -5.31 17.00 10.64
C GLN A 428 -6.36 16.37 9.73
N ILE A 429 -6.30 15.04 9.58
CA ILE A 429 -7.34 14.25 8.95
C ILE A 429 -8.62 14.44 9.77
N ALA A 430 -8.63 14.13 11.07
CA ALA A 430 -9.77 14.33 11.97
C ALA A 430 -10.26 15.79 12.06
N ASP A 431 -9.44 16.81 11.81
CA ASP A 431 -9.80 18.23 11.77
C ASP A 431 -10.47 18.59 10.44
N VAL A 432 -10.02 18.01 9.32
CA VAL A 432 -10.70 18.06 8.03
C VAL A 432 -12.04 17.32 8.13
N LEU A 433 -12.07 16.19 8.84
CA LEU A 433 -13.26 15.36 9.01
C LEU A 433 -14.25 15.87 10.09
N SER A 434 -13.79 16.53 11.15
CA SER A 434 -14.67 17.17 12.14
C SER A 434 -15.33 18.42 11.57
N LYS A 435 -14.66 19.08 10.61
CA LYS A 435 -15.30 20.08 9.75
C LYS A 435 -16.27 19.46 8.72
N SER A 436 -16.13 18.15 8.45
CA SER A 436 -17.04 17.37 7.59
C SER A 436 -18.29 16.84 8.31
N GLU A 437 -18.42 17.01 9.62
CA GLU A 437 -19.60 16.60 10.41
C GLU A 437 -20.93 17.27 9.96
N ASN A 438 -20.86 18.26 9.08
CA ASN A 438 -22.03 18.89 8.47
C ASN A 438 -22.30 18.44 7.02
N ILE A 439 -21.66 17.37 6.55
CA ILE A 439 -21.79 16.85 5.17
C ILE A 439 -22.56 15.51 5.24
N SER A 440 -23.82 15.51 4.79
CA SER A 440 -24.63 14.29 4.62
C SER A 440 -24.95 14.02 3.15
N TRP A 441 -24.74 12.77 2.71
CA TRP A 441 -24.97 12.34 1.32
C TRP A 441 -26.23 11.45 1.19
N ARG A 442 -27.22 11.85 0.38
CA ARG A 442 -28.23 10.93 -0.20
C ARG A 442 -28.81 11.45 -1.53
N GLY A 443 -28.83 10.57 -2.55
CA GLY A 443 -29.75 10.58 -3.70
C GLY A 443 -29.29 11.38 -4.94
N GLY A 444 -29.07 10.68 -6.06
CA GLY A 444 -28.81 11.27 -7.37
C GLY A 444 -30.01 11.18 -8.32
N SER A 445 -30.13 12.17 -9.22
CA SER A 445 -31.06 12.18 -10.37
C SER A 445 -30.79 11.00 -11.34
N PRO A 446 -31.80 10.49 -12.08
CA PRO A 446 -31.68 9.34 -12.99
C PRO A 446 -30.63 9.46 -14.10
N ASP A 447 -30.13 10.66 -14.40
CA ASP A 447 -29.13 10.94 -15.42
C ASP A 447 -27.70 11.15 -14.87
N GLY A 448 -27.50 11.08 -13.56
CA GLY A 448 -26.19 11.10 -12.92
C GLY A 448 -25.39 12.41 -13.07
N ARG A 449 -26.00 13.47 -13.61
CA ARG A 449 -25.32 14.75 -13.91
C ARG A 449 -25.68 15.90 -12.98
N PHE A 450 -26.60 15.67 -12.04
CA PHE A 450 -27.01 16.65 -11.04
C PHE A 450 -27.19 15.97 -9.68
N MET A 451 -26.46 16.45 -8.67
CA MET A 451 -26.70 16.12 -7.27
C MET A 451 -27.10 17.40 -6.54
N GLN A 452 -28.39 17.53 -6.25
CA GLN A 452 -28.93 18.62 -5.44
C GLN A 452 -29.20 18.11 -4.03
N TRP A 453 -28.62 18.78 -3.04
CA TRP A 453 -28.62 18.31 -1.66
C TRP A 453 -29.74 18.99 -0.89
N ASN A 454 -30.51 18.22 -0.11
CA ASN A 454 -31.51 18.77 0.80
C ASN A 454 -30.97 18.78 2.23
N TYR A 455 -31.30 19.86 2.96
CA TYR A 455 -30.93 20.10 4.34
C TYR A 455 -31.26 18.90 5.25
N THR A 456 -30.31 18.51 6.09
CA THR A 456 -30.62 17.86 7.37
C THR A 456 -30.71 18.93 8.45
N ASP A 457 -31.48 18.65 9.50
CA ASP A 457 -32.02 19.62 10.47
C ASP A 457 -31.00 20.43 11.31
N THR A 458 -29.69 20.32 11.03
CA THR A 458 -28.61 21.04 11.73
C THR A 458 -28.13 22.33 11.03
N GLY A 459 -28.47 22.53 9.76
CA GLY A 459 -28.82 23.86 9.28
C GLY A 459 -27.77 24.91 8.96
N LYS A 460 -26.70 24.62 8.19
CA LYS A 460 -25.84 25.73 7.71
C LYS A 460 -25.34 25.75 6.26
N CYS A 461 -25.40 24.70 5.42
CA CYS A 461 -25.01 24.86 4.00
C CYS A 461 -25.50 23.70 3.13
N ALA A 462 -25.74 23.95 1.84
CA ALA A 462 -25.83 22.92 0.80
C ALA A 462 -24.63 23.04 -0.16
N VAL A 463 -24.15 21.92 -0.69
CA VAL A 463 -23.02 21.87 -1.64
C VAL A 463 -23.52 21.32 -2.98
N ARG A 464 -23.13 21.94 -4.09
CA ARG A 464 -23.38 21.46 -5.45
C ARG A 464 -22.04 21.27 -6.15
N LEU A 465 -21.84 20.11 -6.77
CA LEU A 465 -20.67 19.84 -7.61
C LEU A 465 -21.05 20.10 -9.06
N ASP A 466 -20.23 20.86 -9.77
CA ASP A 466 -20.40 21.18 -11.18
C ASP A 466 -19.13 20.81 -11.98
N PRO A 467 -19.28 20.34 -13.23
CA PRO A 467 -18.15 20.09 -14.13
C PRO A 467 -17.47 21.41 -14.55
N PRO A 468 -16.32 21.35 -15.24
CA PRO A 468 -15.63 22.56 -15.73
C PRO A 468 -16.56 23.47 -16.52
N ASP A 469 -16.43 24.78 -16.31
CA ASP A 469 -17.18 25.81 -17.01
C ASP A 469 -16.29 26.94 -17.52
N ASP A 470 -16.89 28.00 -18.05
CA ASP A 470 -16.18 29.15 -18.61
C ASP A 470 -15.42 29.99 -17.57
N LYS A 471 -15.62 29.70 -16.27
CA LYS A 471 -14.99 30.44 -15.16
C LYS A 471 -13.97 29.60 -14.41
N THR A 472 -14.14 28.29 -14.40
CA THR A 472 -13.26 27.34 -13.74
C THR A 472 -12.94 26.17 -14.69
N PRO A 473 -11.66 25.98 -15.05
CA PRO A 473 -11.26 24.95 -16.03
C PRO A 473 -11.33 23.52 -15.47
N ASN A 474 -11.72 23.36 -14.21
CA ASN A 474 -11.73 22.11 -13.46
C ASN A 474 -13.12 21.89 -12.84
N ASP A 475 -13.38 20.67 -12.38
CA ASP A 475 -14.54 20.40 -11.51
C ASP A 475 -14.51 21.41 -10.35
N HIS A 476 -15.67 21.88 -9.93
CA HIS A 476 -15.77 22.89 -8.88
C HIS A 476 -17.03 22.71 -8.04
N ALA A 477 -17.01 23.24 -6.84
CA ALA A 477 -18.13 23.20 -5.91
C ALA A 477 -18.74 24.60 -5.71
N HIS A 478 -20.06 24.64 -5.56
CA HIS A 478 -20.81 25.82 -5.12
C HIS A 478 -21.37 25.55 -3.72
N LEU A 479 -21.25 26.53 -2.83
CA LEU A 479 -21.88 26.53 -1.52
C LEU A 479 -23.13 27.40 -1.53
N TYR A 480 -24.17 26.98 -0.80
CA TYR A 480 -25.42 27.72 -0.67
C TYR A 480 -25.92 27.78 0.77
N ASP A 481 -26.46 28.94 1.18
CA ASP A 481 -27.22 29.06 2.41
C ASP A 481 -28.65 28.51 2.28
N ARG A 482 -29.38 28.49 3.41
CA ARG A 482 -30.78 28.03 3.49
C ARG A 482 -31.75 28.76 2.57
N GLN A 483 -31.42 29.97 2.15
CA GLN A 483 -32.22 30.82 1.28
C GLN A 483 -31.84 30.66 -0.19
N GLY A 484 -30.83 29.84 -0.49
CA GLY A 484 -30.33 29.60 -1.85
C GLY A 484 -29.34 30.65 -2.35
N ASN A 485 -28.82 31.50 -1.45
CA ASN A 485 -27.75 32.44 -1.81
C ASN A 485 -26.42 31.69 -1.91
N SER A 486 -25.58 32.08 -2.88
CA SER A 486 -24.26 31.47 -3.08
C SER A 486 -23.27 31.98 -2.04
N LEU A 487 -22.38 31.10 -1.58
CA LEU A 487 -21.39 31.38 -0.54
C LEU A 487 -19.95 31.14 -1.04
N ASP A 488 -19.00 31.93 -0.53
CA ASP A 488 -17.56 31.66 -0.70
C ASP A 488 -17.06 30.56 0.28
N ILE A 489 -15.80 30.15 0.14
CA ILE A 489 -15.18 29.12 1.02
C ILE A 489 -15.14 29.53 2.51
N LYS A 490 -15.33 30.81 2.83
CA LYS A 490 -15.39 31.33 4.20
C LYS A 490 -16.83 31.45 4.72
N GLY A 491 -17.83 31.11 3.90
CA GLY A 491 -19.25 31.16 4.24
C GLY A 491 -19.89 32.55 4.08
N ASN A 492 -19.26 33.49 3.38
CA ASN A 492 -19.85 34.80 3.08
C ASN A 492 -20.74 34.72 1.83
N ILE A 493 -21.85 35.46 1.82
CA ILE A 493 -22.71 35.56 0.63
C ILE A 493 -21.96 36.31 -0.48
N VAL A 494 -21.88 35.66 -1.65
CA VAL A 494 -21.26 36.19 -2.86
C VAL A 494 -22.21 36.07 -4.04
N ASP A 495 -21.97 36.86 -5.08
CA ASP A 495 -22.68 36.68 -6.35
C ASP A 495 -22.32 35.32 -6.93
N ARG A 496 -23.31 34.51 -7.29
CA ARG A 496 -23.12 33.16 -7.84
C ARG A 496 -22.23 33.16 -9.08
N THR A 497 -22.19 34.27 -9.82
CA THR A 497 -21.38 34.42 -11.01
C THR A 497 -19.94 34.87 -10.73
N SER A 498 -19.62 35.25 -9.49
CA SER A 498 -18.28 35.60 -9.04
C SER A 498 -17.34 34.40 -9.04
N PRO A 499 -16.04 34.55 -9.36
CA PRO A 499 -15.04 33.51 -9.16
C PRO A 499 -15.04 32.95 -7.73
N ASP A 500 -15.31 33.79 -6.72
CA ASP A 500 -15.31 33.40 -5.31
C ASP A 500 -16.42 32.39 -4.94
N ALA A 501 -17.45 32.27 -5.78
CA ALA A 501 -18.53 31.28 -5.65
C ALA A 501 -18.17 29.90 -6.20
N HIS A 502 -17.13 29.81 -7.04
CA HIS A 502 -16.72 28.59 -7.71
C HIS A 502 -15.47 28.05 -6.99
N ILE A 503 -15.68 27.15 -6.04
CA ILE A 503 -14.60 26.57 -5.24
C ILE A 503 -13.93 25.49 -6.10
N PRO A 504 -12.71 25.73 -6.61
CA PRO A 504 -12.09 24.79 -7.54
C PRO A 504 -11.80 23.48 -6.80
N ILE A 505 -12.26 22.38 -7.38
CA ILE A 505 -11.82 21.04 -7.01
C ILE A 505 -10.57 20.83 -7.86
N LEU A 506 -9.45 21.28 -7.32
CA LEU A 506 -8.19 21.24 -8.04
C LEU A 506 -7.87 19.78 -8.40
N PRO A 507 -7.72 19.44 -9.69
CA PRO A 507 -6.97 18.29 -10.09
C PRO A 507 -5.52 18.64 -9.78
N ASN A 508 -4.88 17.84 -8.94
CA ASN A 508 -3.44 17.95 -8.70
C ASN A 508 -2.67 17.79 -10.01
#